data_AF-A0AAN6TUF4-F1
#
_entry.id   AF-A0AAN6TUF4-F1
#
_cell.length_a   1.000
_cell.length_b   1.000
_cell.length_c   1.000
_cell.angle_alpha   90.00
_cell.angle_beta   90.00
_cell.angle_gamma   90.00
#
_symmetry.space_group_name_H-M   'P 1'
#
loop_
_entity.id
_entity.type
_entity.pdbx_description
1 polymer ?
#
loop_
_entity_poly.entity_id
_entity_poly.type
_entity_poly.pdbx_seq_one_letter_code
_entity_poly.pdbx_strand_id
1 'polypeptide(L)'
;MDRVGLDTCGHLEQEQEQMQDPNRSLTLESLPTEVLVAILSAAHSTADLRSLISASPRLYQIFVSAKREVLLSIVTNDLGAALRDAAAALLLTPTRLNYRGPTYLDECERVIRRYEALPHGADGALSSAIALPTAAVIQLSRLNRSVQFLVDEFAESRLPELRKIHPDAGGPLTPVERRRLARALLRHQVLARIEYGDRLLRVEAGEHLPRETAMMHRFLRLFKPWEIEQLAEAHSFLSELVWRAFPPLRGLPSLDQRASQQWDRKRDAAFDDLCGLHSALVEAERAYSNSTSNNLGPRRFRAIPPAGMVLTARFRFLRAGPLPAHSAGSYSVAREFRPLRDELYRHEDALPQLVYEGDGNDDAAPPFAWVDGHGGLDCQRWGDQVRREVVPGEEGQEEEGTSTARQRIWVRVNMDRWRWLGFVFYDRRRVELLKTRMPVYETGWLTTAPPSDEELQEFYDKARLAQPKPTRPSRRANATRGG
;
A
#
# COMPACT_ATOMS: atom_id res chain seq x y z
N MET A 1 23.15 58.47 84.91
CA MET A 1 22.43 59.08 83.78
C MET A 1 23.07 58.53 82.51
N ASP A 2 22.81 57.27 82.16
CA ASP A 2 21.57 56.75 81.55
C ASP A 2 21.68 56.80 80.03
N ARG A 3 22.07 55.68 79.41
CA ARG A 3 21.17 54.79 78.65
C ARG A 3 21.99 53.80 77.82
N VAL A 4 21.92 52.56 78.29
CA VAL A 4 22.24 51.33 77.58
C VAL A 4 21.14 51.10 76.54
N GLY A 5 21.52 50.88 75.29
CA GLY A 5 20.63 50.48 74.19
C GLY A 5 21.23 49.26 73.49
N LEU A 6 20.85 48.08 73.96
CA LEU A 6 20.91 46.80 73.26
C LEU A 6 19.84 46.79 72.17
N ASP A 7 20.16 46.32 70.97
CA ASP A 7 19.25 45.60 70.05
C ASP A 7 19.90 45.42 68.68
N THR A 8 20.56 44.28 68.46
CA THR A 8 20.88 43.74 67.12
C THR A 8 21.22 42.25 67.24
N CYS A 9 20.21 41.43 67.52
CA CYS A 9 20.34 39.97 67.40
C CYS A 9 18.97 39.39 67.03
N GLY A 10 18.73 39.17 65.74
CA GLY A 10 17.46 38.63 65.27
C GLY A 10 17.31 38.63 63.76
N HIS A 11 18.19 37.92 63.03
CA HIS A 11 18.01 37.73 61.58
C HIS A 11 18.55 36.40 61.00
N LEU A 12 18.76 35.35 61.80
CA LEU A 12 19.33 34.09 61.29
C LEU A 12 18.48 32.81 61.50
N GLU A 13 17.22 32.91 61.93
CA GLU A 13 16.40 31.70 62.21
C GLU A 13 15.07 31.66 61.43
N GLN A 14 15.04 32.15 60.19
CA GLN A 14 13.83 32.11 59.34
C GLN A 14 14.06 31.50 57.94
N GLU A 15 15.02 30.59 57.80
CA GLU A 15 15.28 29.90 56.50
C GLU A 15 15.05 28.38 56.50
N GLN A 16 14.55 27.75 57.57
CA GLN A 16 14.57 26.28 57.67
C GLN A 16 13.26 25.54 57.97
N GLU A 17 12.10 26.17 57.77
CA GLU A 17 10.81 25.46 57.80
C GLU A 17 9.95 25.72 56.55
N GLN A 18 10.55 25.61 55.36
CA GLN A 18 9.80 25.11 54.21
C GLN A 18 9.72 23.58 54.34
N MET A 19 8.87 23.13 55.27
CA MET A 19 8.35 21.76 55.30
C MET A 19 7.68 21.51 53.95
N GLN A 20 8.44 20.90 53.03
CA GLN A 20 7.92 20.36 51.79
C GLN A 20 6.86 19.34 52.16
N ASP A 21 5.62 19.67 51.81
CA ASP A 21 4.46 18.80 51.97
C ASP A 21 4.75 17.46 51.28
N PRO A 22 4.96 16.36 52.03
CA PRO A 22 5.46 15.09 51.49
C PRO A 22 4.46 14.40 50.55
N ASN A 23 3.27 14.98 50.40
CA ASN A 23 2.19 14.50 49.55
C ASN A 23 1.87 15.44 48.37
N ARG A 24 2.84 16.25 47.89
CA ARG A 24 2.69 16.84 46.54
C ARG A 24 2.73 15.72 45.50
N SER A 25 1.55 15.21 45.15
CA SER A 25 1.38 14.31 44.02
C SER A 25 1.95 14.99 42.78
N LEU A 26 3.06 14.48 42.28
CA LEU A 26 3.64 14.91 41.01
C LEU A 26 2.64 14.58 39.91
N THR A 27 2.00 15.59 39.35
CA THR A 27 1.10 15.44 38.20
C THR A 27 1.90 15.50 36.90
N LEU A 28 1.41 14.85 35.85
CA LEU A 28 2.03 14.90 34.53
C LEU A 28 2.20 16.36 34.06
N GLU A 29 1.22 17.22 34.34
CA GLU A 29 1.21 18.64 33.99
C GLU A 29 2.29 19.48 34.68
N SER A 30 2.86 18.97 35.78
CA SER A 30 3.94 19.65 36.52
C SER A 30 5.33 19.42 35.91
N LEU A 31 5.44 18.54 34.92
CA LEU A 31 6.70 18.27 34.23
C LEU A 31 7.19 19.50 33.43
N PRO A 32 8.51 19.63 33.21
CA PRO A 32 9.07 20.64 32.33
C PRO A 32 8.47 20.57 30.91
N THR A 33 8.35 21.72 30.24
CA THR A 33 7.73 21.83 28.92
C THR A 33 8.41 20.90 27.90
N GLU A 34 9.73 20.78 27.98
CA GLU A 34 10.57 19.94 27.12
C GLU A 34 10.21 18.46 27.26
N VAL A 35 9.97 18.00 28.49
CA VAL A 35 9.55 16.63 28.77
C VAL A 35 8.14 16.38 28.23
N LEU A 36 7.24 17.35 28.38
CA LEU A 36 5.88 17.27 27.85
C LEU A 36 5.87 17.24 26.31
N VAL A 37 6.73 18.03 25.65
CA VAL A 37 6.90 17.95 24.18
C VAL A 37 7.43 16.57 23.78
N ALA A 38 8.44 16.04 24.47
CA ALA A 38 8.96 14.71 24.19
C ALA A 38 7.90 13.60 24.34
N ILE A 39 7.06 13.69 25.38
CA ILE A 39 5.93 12.76 25.59
C ILE A 39 4.92 12.85 24.45
N LEU A 40 4.57 14.06 24.01
CA LEU A 40 3.65 14.26 22.89
C LEU A 40 4.24 13.77 21.55
N SER A 41 5.54 13.97 21.33
CA SER A 41 6.27 13.51 20.15
C SER A 41 6.44 11.98 20.11
N ALA A 42 6.48 11.33 21.27
CA ALA A 42 6.55 9.87 21.40
C ALA A 42 5.20 9.17 21.15
N ALA A 43 4.12 9.91 20.85
CA ALA A 43 2.85 9.30 20.47
C ALA A 43 3.02 8.44 19.20
N HIS A 44 2.45 7.24 19.21
CA HIS A 44 2.55 6.27 18.11
C HIS A 44 1.56 6.52 16.98
N SER A 45 0.64 7.47 17.15
CA SER A 45 -0.35 7.80 16.15
C SER A 45 -0.95 9.17 16.38
N THR A 46 -1.60 9.71 15.34
CA THR A 46 -2.40 10.93 15.47
C THR A 46 -3.63 10.77 16.38
N ALA A 47 -4.12 9.54 16.56
CA ALA A 47 -5.24 9.24 17.47
C ALA A 47 -4.79 9.28 18.93
N ASP A 48 -3.60 8.76 19.23
CA ASP A 48 -3.01 8.81 20.57
C ASP A 48 -2.69 10.26 20.95
N LEU A 49 -2.08 11.01 20.03
CA LEU A 49 -1.84 12.45 20.24
C LEU A 49 -3.14 13.18 20.54
N ARG A 50 -4.20 12.93 19.75
CA ARG A 50 -5.51 13.55 19.98
C ARG A 50 -6.04 13.23 21.37
N SER A 51 -5.90 11.99 21.82
CA SER A 51 -6.36 11.56 23.15
C SER A 51 -5.57 12.27 24.26
N LEU A 52 -4.24 12.35 24.13
CA LEU A 52 -3.36 13.06 25.07
C LEU A 52 -3.73 14.55 25.19
N ILE A 53 -3.85 15.26 24.08
CA ILE A 53 -4.16 16.71 24.11
C ILE A 53 -5.61 16.99 24.53
N SER A 54 -6.53 16.04 24.34
CA SER A 54 -7.92 16.20 24.82
C SER A 54 -8.04 15.96 26.33
N ALA A 55 -7.12 15.17 26.91
CA ALA A 55 -7.15 14.83 28.33
C ALA A 55 -6.71 15.98 29.24
N SER A 56 -5.88 16.92 28.74
CA SER A 56 -5.33 18.00 29.56
C SER A 56 -5.20 19.31 28.77
N PRO A 57 -5.82 20.42 29.22
CA PRO A 57 -5.66 21.73 28.60
C PRO A 57 -4.20 22.19 28.53
N ARG A 58 -3.37 21.79 29.51
CA ARG A 58 -1.93 22.12 29.52
C ARG A 58 -1.20 21.42 28.38
N LEU A 59 -1.47 20.13 28.17
CA LEU A 59 -0.91 19.37 27.04
C LEU A 59 -1.36 19.97 25.70
N TYR A 60 -2.61 20.40 25.58
CA TYR A 60 -3.08 21.09 24.38
C TYR A 60 -2.33 22.41 24.12
N GLN A 61 -2.11 23.24 25.16
CA GLN A 61 -1.34 24.48 25.02
C GLN A 61 0.11 24.21 24.56
N ILE A 62 0.76 23.22 25.16
CA ILE A 62 2.12 22.80 24.79
C ILE A 62 2.15 22.30 23.35
N PHE A 63 1.19 21.46 22.97
CA PHE A 63 1.03 21.02 21.59
C PHE A 63 0.85 22.19 20.63
N VAL A 64 0.06 23.21 20.96
CA VAL A 64 -0.11 24.39 20.09
C VAL A 64 1.23 25.11 19.88
N SER A 65 2.03 25.28 20.93
CA SER A 65 3.36 25.90 20.87
C SER A 65 4.40 25.06 20.11
N ALA A 66 4.36 23.73 20.26
CA ALA A 66 5.31 22.78 19.65
C ALA A 66 4.72 21.99 18.47
N LYS A 67 3.63 22.50 17.85
CA LYS A 67 2.79 21.74 16.91
C LYS A 67 3.56 21.11 15.76
N ARG A 68 4.50 21.86 15.18
CA ARG A 68 5.30 21.42 14.03
C ARG A 68 6.18 20.23 14.40
N GLU A 69 6.87 20.31 15.54
CA GLU A 69 7.81 19.29 16.00
C GLU A 69 7.07 17.99 16.35
N VAL A 70 6.02 18.11 17.17
CA VAL A 70 5.21 16.96 17.59
C VAL A 70 4.61 16.22 16.40
N LEU A 71 3.98 16.96 15.46
CA LEU A 71 3.38 16.34 14.28
C LEU A 71 4.42 15.69 13.37
N LEU A 72 5.57 16.34 13.16
CA LEU A 72 6.63 15.79 12.33
C LEU A 72 7.21 14.52 12.95
N SER A 73 7.39 14.48 14.28
CA SER A 73 7.88 13.30 14.99
C SER A 73 6.92 12.12 14.83
N ILE A 74 5.62 12.32 15.03
CA ILE A 74 4.61 11.27 14.84
C ILE A 74 4.63 10.73 13.42
N VAL A 75 4.61 11.61 12.41
CA VAL A 75 4.64 11.17 11.01
C VAL A 75 5.94 10.43 10.69
N THR A 76 7.07 10.86 11.26
CA THR A 76 8.36 10.18 11.08
C THR A 76 8.34 8.78 11.69
N ASN A 77 7.77 8.63 12.88
CA ASN A 77 7.63 7.34 13.57
C ASN A 77 6.72 6.39 12.78
N ASP A 78 5.59 6.89 12.26
CA ASP A 78 4.62 6.11 11.50
C ASP A 78 5.15 5.65 10.13
N LEU A 79 5.84 6.54 9.40
CA LEU A 79 6.22 6.30 8.01
C LEU A 79 7.64 5.74 7.85
N GLY A 80 8.56 6.00 8.79
CA GLY A 80 9.96 5.62 8.66
C GLY A 80 10.54 6.09 7.32
N ALA A 81 11.09 5.17 6.53
CA ALA A 81 11.65 5.50 5.21
C ALA A 81 10.62 6.04 4.21
N ALA A 82 9.32 5.75 4.39
CA ALA A 82 8.25 6.25 3.53
C ALA A 82 7.99 7.76 3.70
N LEU A 83 8.58 8.42 4.71
CA LEU A 83 8.48 9.86 4.91
C LEU A 83 8.97 10.63 3.67
N ARG A 84 9.99 10.12 2.97
CA ARG A 84 10.48 10.68 1.71
C ARG A 84 9.38 10.72 0.65
N ASP A 85 8.66 9.62 0.47
CA ASP A 85 7.59 9.51 -0.52
C ASP A 85 6.39 10.40 -0.17
N ALA A 86 6.08 10.55 1.12
CA ALA A 86 5.05 11.48 1.58
C ALA A 86 5.44 12.95 1.38
N ALA A 87 6.70 13.30 1.67
CA ALA A 87 7.24 14.63 1.38
C ALA A 87 7.26 14.90 -0.13
N ALA A 88 7.66 13.91 -0.94
CA ALA A 88 7.63 13.99 -2.38
C ALA A 88 6.21 14.24 -2.91
N ALA A 89 5.24 13.45 -2.45
CA ALA A 89 3.84 13.66 -2.78
C ALA A 89 3.46 15.11 -2.43
N LEU A 90 3.75 15.61 -1.24
CA LEU A 90 3.35 16.98 -0.87
C LEU A 90 4.08 18.09 -1.67
N LEU A 91 5.40 18.00 -1.79
CA LEU A 91 6.27 19.09 -2.25
C LEU A 91 6.45 19.15 -3.76
N LEU A 92 6.41 18.00 -4.44
CA LEU A 92 6.76 17.92 -5.86
C LEU A 92 5.56 18.20 -6.77
N THR A 93 4.43 18.59 -6.19
CA THR A 93 3.15 18.64 -6.90
C THR A 93 2.73 20.07 -7.20
N PRO A 94 2.85 20.54 -8.46
CA PRO A 94 1.93 21.57 -8.94
C PRO A 94 0.51 20.99 -8.94
N THR A 95 -0.51 21.84 -8.69
CA THR A 95 -1.90 21.43 -8.48
C THR A 95 -2.54 20.57 -9.60
N ARG A 96 -1.91 20.47 -10.79
CA ARG A 96 -2.13 19.47 -11.86
C ARG A 96 -1.08 19.72 -12.96
N LEU A 97 -0.39 18.68 -13.41
CA LEU A 97 0.42 18.76 -14.64
C LEU A 97 -0.53 18.90 -15.84
N ASN A 98 -0.23 19.82 -16.75
CA ASN A 98 -1.00 19.98 -17.98
C ASN A 98 -0.45 19.03 -19.05
N TYR A 99 -0.98 17.80 -19.13
CA TYR A 99 -0.52 16.81 -20.13
C TYR A 99 -0.71 17.24 -21.58
N ARG A 100 -1.65 18.15 -21.87
CA ARG A 100 -1.81 18.75 -23.21
C ARG A 100 -0.82 19.89 -23.45
N GLY A 101 -0.13 20.34 -22.43
CA GLY A 101 0.84 21.43 -22.49
C GLY A 101 2.13 20.97 -23.18
N PRO A 102 2.76 21.84 -24.00
CA PRO A 102 4.03 21.52 -24.64
C PRO A 102 5.16 21.28 -23.62
N THR A 103 5.01 21.76 -22.39
CA THR A 103 5.97 21.65 -21.28
C THR A 103 5.78 20.40 -20.43
N TYR A 104 4.79 19.54 -20.72
CA TYR A 104 4.47 18.40 -19.86
C TYR A 104 5.67 17.48 -19.57
N LEU A 105 6.46 17.14 -20.59
CA LEU A 105 7.61 16.26 -20.43
C LEU A 105 8.72 16.91 -19.59
N ASP A 106 8.98 18.20 -19.81
CA ASP A 106 9.94 18.95 -19.01
C ASP A 106 9.48 19.11 -17.56
N GLU A 107 8.17 19.24 -17.33
CA GLU A 107 7.57 19.24 -16.00
C GLU A 107 7.72 17.87 -15.32
N CYS A 108 7.41 16.77 -16.03
CA CYS A 108 7.61 15.41 -15.53
C CYS A 108 9.07 15.16 -15.16
N GLU A 109 10.01 15.46 -16.06
CA GLU A 109 11.44 15.29 -15.81
C GLU A 109 11.91 16.14 -14.63
N ARG A 110 11.39 17.37 -14.47
CA ARG A 110 11.68 18.19 -13.29
C ARG A 110 11.14 17.57 -12.00
N VAL A 111 9.94 16.98 -12.02
CA VAL A 111 9.37 16.28 -10.86
C VAL A 111 10.22 15.06 -10.50
N ILE A 112 10.60 14.24 -11.49
CA ILE A 112 11.44 13.05 -11.32
C ILE A 112 12.81 13.43 -10.74
N ARG A 113 13.50 14.43 -11.30
CA ARG A 113 14.80 14.89 -10.77
C ARG A 113 14.71 15.42 -9.35
N ARG A 114 13.63 16.13 -9.02
CA ARG A 114 13.42 16.59 -7.65
C ARG A 114 13.15 15.43 -6.69
N TYR A 115 12.46 14.39 -7.13
CA TYR A 115 12.28 13.16 -6.36
C TYR A 115 13.62 12.45 -6.13
N GLU A 116 14.46 12.30 -7.16
CA GLU A 116 15.81 11.73 -7.08
C GLU A 116 16.69 12.52 -6.08
N ALA A 117 16.58 13.85 -6.08
CA ALA A 117 17.35 14.73 -5.20
C ALA A 117 16.93 14.70 -3.73
N LEU A 118 15.80 14.07 -3.38
CA LEU A 118 15.41 13.93 -1.98
C LEU A 118 16.36 12.96 -1.25
N PRO A 119 16.80 13.29 -0.03
CA PRO A 119 17.66 12.42 0.78
C PRO A 119 17.08 11.02 0.94
N HIS A 120 17.91 10.01 0.71
CA HIS A 120 17.60 8.62 1.00
C HIS A 120 18.09 8.33 2.42
N GLY A 121 17.20 7.96 3.34
CA GLY A 121 17.61 7.55 4.69
C GLY A 121 16.55 7.79 5.76
N ALA A 122 16.48 6.86 6.71
CA ALA A 122 15.64 6.94 7.91
C ALA A 122 16.28 7.77 9.04
N ASP A 123 17.54 8.21 8.87
CA ASP A 123 18.38 8.82 9.92
C ASP A 123 17.97 10.25 10.31
N GLY A 124 16.70 10.61 10.17
CA GLY A 124 16.20 11.96 10.48
C GLY A 124 16.72 13.06 9.54
N ALA A 125 17.60 12.72 8.59
CA ALA A 125 18.17 13.64 7.63
C ALA A 125 17.08 14.39 6.86
N LEU A 126 15.95 13.74 6.55
CA LEU A 126 14.83 14.40 5.87
C LEU A 126 14.16 15.47 6.76
N SER A 127 13.98 15.19 8.04
CA SER A 127 13.37 16.11 9.02
C SER A 127 14.24 17.34 9.27
N SER A 128 15.56 17.19 9.22
CA SER A 128 16.52 18.30 9.35
C SER A 128 16.77 19.03 8.02
N ALA A 129 16.85 18.31 6.90
CA ALA A 129 17.19 18.88 5.60
C ALA A 129 16.01 19.64 4.96
N ILE A 130 14.77 19.18 5.20
CA ILE A 130 13.61 19.85 4.65
C ILE A 130 13.03 20.76 5.73
N ALA A 131 13.31 22.06 5.61
CA ALA A 131 12.66 23.11 6.38
C ALA A 131 11.17 23.23 6.01
N LEU A 132 10.37 22.23 6.36
CA LEU A 132 8.94 22.19 6.08
C LEU A 132 8.22 23.27 6.91
N PRO A 133 7.45 24.17 6.27
CA PRO A 133 6.61 25.10 7.02
C PRO A 133 5.53 24.34 7.78
N THR A 134 5.02 24.90 8.89
CA THR A 134 3.99 24.26 9.72
C THR A 134 2.76 23.83 8.91
N ALA A 135 2.35 24.62 7.92
CA ALA A 135 1.26 24.27 7.02
C ALA A 135 1.54 22.97 6.24
N ALA A 136 2.77 22.76 5.76
CA ALA A 136 3.15 21.55 5.06
C ALA A 136 3.16 20.34 6.01
N VAL A 137 3.64 20.48 7.23
CA VAL A 137 3.61 19.41 8.25
C VAL A 137 2.17 19.01 8.60
N ILE A 138 1.24 19.98 8.66
CA ILE A 138 -0.19 19.70 8.85
C ILE A 138 -0.75 18.90 7.67
N GLN A 139 -0.42 19.27 6.43
CA GLN A 139 -0.87 18.52 5.24
C GLN A 139 -0.26 17.12 5.21
N LEU A 140 1.01 16.99 5.58
CA LEU A 140 1.70 15.72 5.69
C LEU A 140 1.04 14.81 6.73
N SER A 141 0.64 15.36 7.88
CA SER A 141 -0.09 14.62 8.92
C SER A 141 -1.45 14.14 8.43
N ARG A 142 -2.15 14.94 7.62
CA ARG A 142 -3.43 14.56 7.00
C ARG A 142 -3.24 13.45 5.96
N LEU A 143 -2.22 13.58 5.11
CA LEU A 143 -1.87 12.55 4.14
C LEU A 143 -1.53 11.24 4.85
N ASN A 144 -0.68 11.27 5.87
CA ASN A 144 -0.34 10.09 6.68
C ASN A 144 -1.59 9.44 7.27
N ARG A 145 -2.51 10.21 7.85
CA ARG A 145 -3.77 9.67 8.36
C ARG A 145 -4.59 8.94 7.29
N SER A 146 -4.69 9.50 6.08
CA SER A 146 -5.38 8.84 4.96
C SER A 146 -4.66 7.58 4.49
N VAL A 147 -3.33 7.58 4.47
CA VAL A 147 -2.53 6.40 4.13
C VAL A 147 -2.71 5.31 5.18
N GLN A 148 -2.65 5.63 6.47
CA GLN A 148 -2.87 4.64 7.54
C GLN A 148 -4.28 4.04 7.50
N PHE A 149 -5.31 4.85 7.20
CA PHE A 149 -6.65 4.35 6.94
C PHE A 149 -6.67 3.31 5.81
N LEU A 150 -5.98 3.56 4.70
CA LEU A 150 -5.92 2.62 3.57
C LEU A 150 -5.10 1.37 3.89
N VAL A 151 -4.06 1.49 4.73
CA VAL A 151 -3.31 0.35 5.28
C VAL A 151 -4.23 -0.53 6.14
N ASP A 152 -5.08 0.08 6.95
CA ASP A 152 -6.05 -0.63 7.78
C ASP A 152 -7.13 -1.30 6.92
N GLU A 153 -7.68 -0.63 5.89
CA GLU A 153 -8.59 -1.25 4.92
C GLU A 153 -7.96 -2.46 4.19
N PHE A 154 -6.67 -2.38 3.86
CA PHE A 154 -5.96 -3.51 3.29
C PHE A 154 -5.90 -4.67 4.28
N ALA A 155 -5.51 -4.39 5.52
CA ALA A 155 -5.44 -5.40 6.57
C ALA A 155 -6.81 -6.05 6.81
N GLU A 156 -7.87 -5.25 6.95
CA GLU A 156 -9.23 -5.73 7.18
C GLU A 156 -9.78 -6.56 6.02
N SER A 157 -9.40 -6.25 4.77
CA SER A 157 -9.83 -7.00 3.60
C SER A 157 -9.03 -8.29 3.35
N ARG A 158 -7.73 -8.34 3.70
CA ARG A 158 -6.85 -9.46 3.38
C ARG A 158 -6.61 -10.42 4.56
N LEU A 159 -6.41 -9.91 5.78
CA LEU A 159 -6.06 -10.74 6.95
C LEU A 159 -7.12 -11.79 7.32
N PRO A 160 -8.44 -11.53 7.18
CA PRO A 160 -9.45 -12.58 7.40
C PRO A 160 -9.30 -13.76 6.45
N GLU A 161 -8.91 -13.53 5.19
CA GLU A 161 -8.65 -14.63 4.24
C GLU A 161 -7.38 -15.39 4.61
N LEU A 162 -6.34 -14.70 5.09
CA LEU A 162 -5.14 -15.36 5.63
C LEU A 162 -5.47 -16.23 6.85
N ARG A 163 -6.35 -15.76 7.73
CA ARG A 163 -6.80 -16.52 8.91
C ARG A 163 -7.49 -17.84 8.53
N LYS A 164 -8.20 -17.87 7.40
CA LYS A 164 -8.80 -19.10 6.86
C LYS A 164 -7.76 -20.10 6.37
N ILE A 165 -6.59 -19.61 5.93
CA ILE A 165 -5.46 -20.43 5.50
C ILE A 165 -4.67 -20.92 6.71
N HIS A 166 -4.21 -19.99 7.56
CA HIS A 166 -3.51 -20.25 8.80
C HIS A 166 -3.93 -19.24 9.89
N PRO A 167 -4.41 -19.67 11.07
CA PRO A 167 -4.93 -18.78 12.12
C PRO A 167 -3.97 -17.65 12.50
N ASP A 168 -2.70 -17.99 12.73
CA ASP A 168 -1.67 -17.02 13.14
C ASP A 168 -1.20 -16.10 12.01
N ALA A 169 -1.38 -16.50 10.74
CA ALA A 169 -1.04 -15.65 9.60
C ALA A 169 -2.08 -14.52 9.39
N GLY A 170 -3.23 -14.61 10.06
CA GLY A 170 -4.26 -13.56 10.10
C GLY A 170 -4.14 -12.59 11.29
N GLY A 171 -2.99 -12.57 11.97
CA GLY A 171 -2.67 -11.57 12.99
C GLY A 171 -2.44 -10.16 12.41
N PRO A 172 -2.43 -9.10 13.25
CA PRO A 172 -2.21 -7.72 12.81
C PRO A 172 -0.95 -7.57 11.96
N LEU A 173 -0.91 -6.57 11.08
CA LEU A 173 0.30 -6.24 10.32
C LEU A 173 1.41 -5.81 11.27
N THR A 174 2.64 -6.29 11.03
CA THR A 174 3.80 -5.82 11.77
C THR A 174 4.17 -4.38 11.35
N PRO A 175 4.92 -3.62 12.16
CA PRO A 175 5.29 -2.25 11.82
C PRO A 175 5.98 -2.13 10.45
N VAL A 176 6.86 -3.09 10.12
CA VAL A 176 7.56 -3.14 8.83
C VAL A 176 6.57 -3.38 7.68
N GLU A 177 5.65 -4.33 7.82
CA GLU A 177 4.61 -4.60 6.81
C GLU A 177 3.74 -3.35 6.56
N ARG A 178 3.33 -2.65 7.64
CA ARG A 178 2.57 -1.40 7.55
C ARG A 178 3.34 -0.31 6.82
N ARG A 179 4.61 -0.10 7.14
CA ARG A 179 5.46 0.90 6.46
C ARG A 179 5.69 0.58 4.99
N ARG A 180 5.91 -0.69 4.64
CA ARG A 180 6.03 -1.13 3.23
C ARG A 180 4.77 -0.81 2.43
N LEU A 181 3.60 -1.12 2.98
CA LEU A 181 2.33 -0.80 2.32
C LEU A 181 2.10 0.71 2.22
N ALA A 182 2.35 1.46 3.30
CA ALA A 182 2.25 2.92 3.29
C ALA A 182 3.17 3.54 2.22
N ARG A 183 4.40 3.05 2.11
CA ARG A 183 5.36 3.46 1.08
C ARG A 183 4.84 3.21 -0.33
N ALA A 184 4.29 2.03 -0.59
CA ALA A 184 3.74 1.69 -1.90
C ALA A 184 2.56 2.60 -2.28
N LEU A 185 1.67 2.89 -1.33
CA LEU A 185 0.56 3.85 -1.51
C LEU A 185 1.07 5.27 -1.78
N LEU A 186 2.09 5.72 -1.06
CA LEU A 186 2.67 7.05 -1.26
C LEU A 186 3.40 7.18 -2.61
N ARG A 187 4.12 6.14 -3.04
CA ARG A 187 4.72 6.08 -4.38
C ARG A 187 3.67 6.08 -5.47
N HIS A 188 2.55 5.39 -5.26
CA HIS A 188 1.39 5.47 -6.15
C HIS A 188 0.86 6.88 -6.25
N GLN A 189 0.71 7.56 -5.11
CA GLN A 189 0.28 8.96 -5.09
C GLN A 189 1.24 9.90 -5.85
N VAL A 190 2.55 9.66 -5.82
CA VAL A 190 3.53 10.42 -6.63
C VAL A 190 3.38 10.07 -8.10
N LEU A 191 3.28 8.78 -8.44
CA LEU A 191 3.11 8.31 -9.81
C LEU A 191 1.83 8.85 -10.45
N ALA A 192 0.69 8.79 -9.76
CA ALA A 192 -0.60 9.30 -10.23
C ALA A 192 -0.54 10.80 -10.58
N ARG A 193 0.36 11.56 -9.95
CA ARG A 193 0.59 12.97 -10.25
C ARG A 193 1.47 13.21 -11.47
N ILE A 194 2.35 12.25 -11.79
CA ILE A 194 3.13 12.23 -13.02
C ILE A 194 2.23 11.78 -14.18
N GLU A 195 1.43 10.73 -13.98
CA GLU A 195 0.63 10.05 -15.01
C GLU A 195 -0.67 10.78 -15.38
N TYR A 196 -0.88 12.06 -15.00
CA TYR A 196 -2.14 12.75 -15.23
C TYR A 196 -2.33 13.12 -16.72
N GLY A 197 -2.56 12.12 -17.57
CA GLY A 197 -3.06 12.20 -18.93
C GLY A 197 -4.49 11.67 -18.97
N ASP A 198 -5.40 12.44 -19.56
CA ASP A 198 -6.80 12.07 -19.78
C ASP A 198 -6.85 10.67 -20.41
N ARG A 199 -7.29 9.73 -19.59
CA ARG A 199 -7.26 8.30 -19.89
C ARG A 199 -7.87 8.11 -21.27
N LEU A 200 -7.09 7.53 -22.18
CA LEU A 200 -7.55 6.98 -23.45
C LEU A 200 -7.73 8.01 -24.57
N LEU A 201 -6.73 8.85 -24.85
CA LEU A 201 -6.39 8.98 -26.26
C LEU A 201 -6.07 7.56 -26.74
N ARG A 202 -7.04 6.97 -27.44
CA ARG A 202 -6.89 5.72 -28.18
C ARG A 202 -5.58 5.87 -28.95
N VAL A 203 -4.52 5.22 -28.48
CA VAL A 203 -3.28 5.13 -29.23
C VAL A 203 -3.67 4.44 -30.53
N GLU A 204 -3.75 5.22 -31.60
CA GLU A 204 -3.97 4.67 -32.93
C GLU A 204 -2.81 3.72 -33.19
N ALA A 205 -3.12 2.51 -33.63
CA ALA A 205 -2.13 1.45 -33.79
C ALA A 205 -1.09 1.88 -34.85
N GLY A 206 0.11 2.28 -34.41
CA GLY A 206 1.20 2.65 -35.32
C GLY A 206 2.11 3.77 -34.80
N GLU A 207 1.68 4.57 -33.83
CA GLU A 207 2.55 5.62 -33.29
C GLU A 207 3.51 5.07 -32.22
N HIS A 208 4.75 5.59 -32.22
CA HIS A 208 5.78 5.31 -31.22
C HIS A 208 5.21 5.34 -29.80
N LEU A 209 5.84 4.59 -28.87
CA LEU A 209 5.42 4.56 -27.46
C LEU A 209 4.95 5.95 -27.01
N PRO A 210 3.68 6.09 -26.57
CA PRO A 210 3.16 7.38 -26.18
C PRO A 210 4.14 8.02 -25.20
N ARG A 211 4.53 9.27 -25.46
CA ARG A 211 5.58 9.99 -24.71
C ARG A 211 5.38 9.90 -23.18
N GLU A 212 4.14 9.79 -22.73
CA GLU A 212 3.72 9.54 -21.34
C GLU A 212 4.28 8.23 -20.76
N THR A 213 4.28 7.15 -21.55
CA THR A 213 4.80 5.84 -21.16
C THR A 213 6.30 5.90 -20.88
N ALA A 214 7.04 6.75 -21.61
CA ALA A 214 8.47 6.95 -21.38
C ALA A 214 8.76 7.62 -20.02
N MET A 215 7.92 8.58 -19.58
CA MET A 215 8.09 9.26 -18.29
C MET A 215 7.75 8.33 -17.12
N MET A 216 6.69 7.54 -17.24
CA MET A 216 6.39 6.48 -16.26
C MET A 216 7.57 5.50 -16.15
N HIS A 217 8.12 5.01 -17.27
CA HIS A 217 9.28 4.13 -17.21
C HIS A 217 10.50 4.81 -16.61
N ARG A 218 10.72 6.10 -16.90
CA ARG A 218 11.81 6.87 -16.29
C ARG A 218 11.66 6.93 -14.77
N PHE A 219 10.45 7.14 -14.26
CA PHE A 219 10.17 7.15 -12.82
C PHE A 219 10.28 5.75 -12.20
N LEU A 220 9.73 4.72 -12.86
CA LEU A 220 9.79 3.34 -12.36
C LEU A 220 11.23 2.81 -12.26
N ARG A 221 12.14 3.27 -13.14
CA ARG A 221 13.58 2.95 -13.08
C ARG A 221 14.30 3.45 -11.83
N LEU A 222 13.66 4.29 -11.02
CA LEU A 222 14.21 4.73 -9.73
C LEU A 222 14.06 3.67 -8.63
N PHE A 223 13.24 2.66 -8.88
CA PHE A 223 12.86 1.67 -7.89
C PHE A 223 13.44 0.30 -8.24
N LYS A 224 13.67 -0.49 -7.19
CA LYS A 224 13.98 -1.90 -7.32
C LYS A 224 12.74 -2.68 -7.81
N PRO A 225 12.92 -3.84 -8.46
CA PRO A 225 11.78 -4.55 -9.04
C PRO A 225 10.72 -5.01 -8.03
N TRP A 226 11.13 -5.42 -6.84
CA TRP A 226 10.20 -5.72 -5.74
C TRP A 226 9.42 -4.48 -5.26
N GLU A 227 9.99 -3.27 -5.35
CA GLU A 227 9.30 -2.02 -5.03
C GLU A 227 8.26 -1.67 -6.08
N ILE A 228 8.56 -1.95 -7.36
CA ILE A 228 7.61 -1.80 -8.47
C ILE A 228 6.47 -2.79 -8.30
N GLU A 229 6.75 -4.02 -7.89
CA GLU A 229 5.71 -5.01 -7.61
C GLU A 229 4.81 -4.55 -6.44
N GLN A 230 5.38 -4.06 -5.34
CA GLN A 230 4.61 -3.46 -4.24
C GLN A 230 3.71 -2.31 -4.73
N LEU A 231 4.23 -1.46 -5.63
CA LEU A 231 3.47 -0.36 -6.23
C LEU A 231 2.31 -0.86 -7.10
N ALA A 232 2.53 -1.89 -7.90
CA ALA A 232 1.48 -2.53 -8.71
C ALA A 232 0.38 -3.15 -7.83
N GLU A 233 0.74 -3.77 -6.72
CA GLU A 233 -0.23 -4.32 -5.76
C GLU A 233 -1.02 -3.24 -5.03
N ALA A 234 -0.35 -2.18 -4.56
CA ALA A 234 -1.02 -1.05 -3.92
C ALA A 234 -2.07 -0.42 -4.84
N HIS A 235 -1.74 -0.24 -6.11
CA HIS A 235 -2.68 0.27 -7.09
C HIS A 235 -3.82 -0.71 -7.35
N SER A 236 -3.56 -2.02 -7.45
CA SER A 236 -4.60 -3.03 -7.68
C SER A 236 -5.64 -2.97 -6.57
N PHE A 237 -5.15 -2.88 -5.32
CA PHE A 237 -5.96 -2.66 -4.14
C PHE A 237 -6.74 -1.33 -4.19
N LEU A 238 -6.11 -0.20 -4.50
CA LEU A 238 -6.80 1.10 -4.64
C LEU A 238 -7.89 1.06 -5.70
N SER A 239 -7.67 0.33 -6.79
CA SER A 239 -8.67 0.15 -7.83
C SER A 239 -9.89 -0.62 -7.32
N GLU A 240 -9.68 -1.69 -6.54
CA GLU A 240 -10.77 -2.40 -5.85
C GLU A 240 -11.55 -1.47 -4.92
N LEU A 241 -10.87 -0.63 -4.13
CA LEU A 241 -11.51 0.34 -3.24
C LEU A 241 -12.32 1.38 -4.01
N VAL A 242 -11.78 1.92 -5.11
CA VAL A 242 -12.50 2.87 -5.96
C VAL A 242 -13.75 2.23 -6.57
N TRP A 243 -13.70 0.95 -6.95
CA TRP A 243 -14.89 0.22 -7.40
C TRP A 243 -15.93 0.04 -6.28
N ARG A 244 -15.50 -0.10 -5.02
CA ARG A 244 -16.40 -0.14 -3.85
C ARG A 244 -17.03 1.23 -3.57
N ALA A 245 -16.23 2.30 -3.58
CA ALA A 245 -16.69 3.67 -3.34
C ALA A 245 -17.59 4.20 -4.47
N PHE A 246 -17.32 3.79 -5.71
CA PHE A 246 -18.02 4.22 -6.91
C PHE A 246 -18.54 2.99 -7.70
N PRO A 247 -19.55 2.28 -7.18
CA PRO A 247 -20.08 1.10 -7.86
C PRO A 247 -20.64 1.49 -9.24
N PRO A 248 -20.52 0.61 -10.25
CA PRO A 248 -21.04 0.90 -11.57
C PRO A 248 -22.54 1.14 -11.49
N LEU A 249 -22.98 2.23 -12.12
CA LEU A 249 -24.39 2.64 -12.25
C LEU A 249 -25.14 1.63 -13.13
N ARG A 250 -25.42 0.43 -12.64
CA ARG A 250 -26.19 -0.59 -13.37
C ARG A 250 -27.68 -0.28 -13.24
N GLY A 251 -28.35 -0.10 -14.39
CA GLY A 251 -29.82 -0.10 -14.46
C GLY A 251 -30.50 1.25 -14.32
N LEU A 252 -29.77 2.37 -14.42
CA LEU A 252 -30.39 3.69 -14.58
C LEU A 252 -30.47 4.02 -16.07
N PRO A 253 -31.67 3.99 -16.69
CA PRO A 253 -31.85 4.43 -18.06
C PRO A 253 -31.45 5.91 -18.13
N SER A 254 -30.54 6.25 -19.04
CA SER A 254 -30.18 7.63 -19.40
C SER A 254 -29.98 8.59 -18.21
N LEU A 255 -29.09 8.26 -17.27
CA LEU A 255 -28.48 9.34 -16.50
C LEU A 255 -27.89 10.33 -17.50
N ASP A 256 -28.18 11.62 -17.29
CA ASP A 256 -27.62 12.72 -18.08
C ASP A 256 -26.11 12.47 -18.26
N GLN A 257 -25.62 12.58 -19.50
CA GLN A 257 -24.21 12.45 -19.84
C GLN A 257 -23.34 13.31 -18.90
N ARG A 258 -23.86 14.45 -18.43
CA ARG A 258 -23.21 15.31 -17.44
C ARG A 258 -23.06 14.66 -16.07
N ALA A 259 -24.06 13.93 -15.59
CA ALA A 259 -24.00 13.22 -14.31
C ALA A 259 -22.98 12.06 -14.37
N SER A 260 -22.92 11.33 -15.48
CA SER A 260 -21.88 10.31 -15.70
C SER A 260 -20.49 10.94 -15.72
N GLN A 261 -20.29 12.05 -16.44
CA GLN A 261 -19.01 12.75 -16.47
C GLN A 261 -18.58 13.28 -15.09
N GLN A 262 -19.50 13.84 -14.30
CA GLN A 262 -19.20 14.28 -12.94
C GLN A 262 -18.85 13.11 -12.03
N TRP A 263 -19.56 11.98 -12.16
CA TRP A 263 -19.27 10.75 -11.45
C TRP A 263 -17.88 10.21 -11.79
N ASP A 264 -17.55 10.12 -13.08
CA ASP A 264 -16.23 9.67 -13.55
C ASP A 264 -15.13 10.61 -13.05
N ARG A 265 -15.29 11.93 -13.15
CA ARG A 265 -14.33 12.91 -12.62
C ARG A 265 -14.10 12.77 -11.11
N LYS A 266 -15.16 12.51 -10.33
CA LYS A 266 -15.04 12.28 -8.88
C LYS A 266 -14.32 10.97 -8.58
N ARG A 267 -14.64 9.91 -9.32
CA ARG A 267 -13.98 8.61 -9.22
C ARG A 267 -12.49 8.74 -9.53
N ASP A 268 -12.15 9.44 -10.61
CA ASP A 268 -10.77 9.62 -11.05
C ASP A 268 -10.00 10.53 -10.07
N ALA A 269 -10.61 11.64 -9.63
CA ALA A 269 -10.01 12.48 -8.58
C ALA A 269 -9.77 11.71 -7.26
N ALA A 270 -10.67 10.81 -6.88
CA ALA A 270 -10.47 9.96 -5.71
C ALA A 270 -9.35 8.93 -5.95
N PHE A 271 -9.29 8.34 -7.14
CA PHE A 271 -8.23 7.40 -7.50
C PHE A 271 -6.83 8.05 -7.48
N ASP A 272 -6.74 9.32 -7.88
CA ASP A 272 -5.50 10.09 -7.97
C ASP A 272 -5.13 10.82 -6.67
N ASP A 273 -6.04 10.89 -5.69
CA ASP A 273 -5.83 11.54 -4.39
C ASP A 273 -6.31 10.64 -3.25
N LEU A 274 -5.35 10.08 -2.50
CA LEU A 274 -5.64 9.19 -1.37
C LEU A 274 -6.53 9.85 -0.31
N CYS A 275 -6.43 11.17 -0.10
CA CYS A 275 -7.34 11.89 0.80
C CYS A 275 -8.76 11.96 0.25
N GLY A 276 -8.89 12.15 -1.07
CA GLY A 276 -10.15 12.09 -1.79
C GLY A 276 -10.79 10.70 -1.70
N LEU A 277 -9.99 9.63 -1.89
CA LEU A 277 -10.47 8.25 -1.76
C LEU A 277 -10.97 7.93 -0.36
N HIS A 278 -10.18 8.25 0.67
CA HIS A 278 -10.57 8.06 2.06
C HIS A 278 -11.90 8.78 2.35
N SER A 279 -12.05 10.04 1.92
CA SER A 279 -13.31 10.78 2.11
C SER A 279 -14.49 10.09 1.42
N ALA A 280 -14.31 9.63 0.18
CA ALA A 280 -15.35 8.95 -0.59
C ALA A 280 -15.76 7.60 0.03
N LEU A 281 -14.81 6.83 0.57
CA LEU A 281 -15.09 5.55 1.25
C LEU A 281 -15.90 5.77 2.53
N VAL A 282 -15.48 6.72 3.36
CA VAL A 282 -16.21 7.06 4.60
C VAL A 282 -17.63 7.51 4.30
N GLU A 283 -17.85 8.27 3.21
CA GLU A 283 -19.19 8.65 2.76
C GLU A 283 -20.01 7.43 2.29
N ALA A 284 -19.42 6.53 1.51
CA ALA A 284 -20.08 5.32 1.03
C ALA A 284 -20.51 4.39 2.18
N GLU A 285 -19.67 4.22 3.20
CA GLU A 285 -19.96 3.42 4.39
C GLU A 285 -21.08 4.00 5.24
N ARG A 286 -21.10 5.33 5.41
CA ARG A 286 -22.21 6.02 6.09
C ARG A 286 -23.51 5.83 5.34
N ALA A 287 -23.50 5.97 4.01
CA ALA A 287 -24.69 5.75 3.17
C ALA A 287 -25.22 4.31 3.28
N TYR A 288 -24.32 3.33 3.32
CA TYR A 288 -24.66 1.93 3.51
C TYR A 288 -25.28 1.64 4.88
N SER A 289 -24.65 2.16 5.94
CA SER A 289 -25.12 1.99 7.32
C SER A 289 -26.51 2.60 7.53
N ASN A 290 -26.75 3.80 6.98
CA ASN A 290 -28.06 4.46 7.05
C ASN A 290 -29.14 3.70 6.27
N SER A 291 -28.79 3.08 5.15
CA SER A 291 -29.72 2.27 4.35
C SER A 291 -30.13 0.97 5.05
N THR A 292 -29.23 0.40 5.86
CA THR A 292 -29.47 -0.89 6.55
C THR A 292 -30.33 -0.73 7.80
N SER A 293 -30.27 0.44 8.46
CA SER A 293 -31.12 0.76 9.62
C SER A 293 -32.60 0.94 9.25
N ASN A 294 -32.88 1.40 8.03
CA ASN A 294 -34.24 1.68 7.57
C ASN A 294 -34.90 0.46 6.90
N ASN A 295 -35.30 -0.54 7.70
CA ASN A 295 -36.40 -1.51 7.47
C ASN A 295 -36.77 -1.91 6.03
N LEU A 296 -35.79 -2.20 5.17
CA LEU A 296 -36.01 -3.00 3.98
C LEU A 296 -35.44 -4.38 4.26
N GLY A 297 -36.33 -5.34 4.54
CA GLY A 297 -35.99 -6.75 4.73
C GLY A 297 -35.04 -7.26 3.65
N PRO A 298 -34.28 -8.34 3.92
CA PRO A 298 -32.98 -8.65 3.33
C PRO A 298 -33.00 -8.68 1.80
N ARG A 299 -32.97 -7.49 1.19
CA ARG A 299 -32.54 -7.30 -0.18
C ARG A 299 -31.05 -7.59 -0.13
N ARG A 300 -30.76 -8.87 -0.36
CA ARG A 300 -29.47 -9.39 -0.78
C ARG A 300 -28.96 -8.47 -1.89
N PHE A 301 -28.21 -7.42 -1.53
CA PHE A 301 -27.05 -7.10 -2.31
C PHE A 301 -26.28 -8.42 -2.34
N ARG A 302 -26.45 -9.16 -3.45
CA ARG A 302 -25.74 -10.39 -3.73
C ARG A 302 -24.31 -10.15 -3.25
N ALA A 303 -23.81 -11.06 -2.42
CA ALA A 303 -22.39 -11.19 -2.15
C ALA A 303 -21.69 -10.81 -3.45
N ILE A 304 -20.97 -9.69 -3.43
CA ILE A 304 -20.10 -9.30 -4.53
C ILE A 304 -19.38 -10.59 -4.87
N PRO A 305 -19.55 -11.16 -6.08
CA PRO A 305 -18.92 -12.44 -6.40
C PRO A 305 -17.45 -12.29 -6.00
N PRO A 306 -16.84 -13.29 -5.32
CA PRO A 306 -15.48 -13.16 -4.82
C PRO A 306 -14.66 -12.54 -5.94
N ALA A 307 -14.13 -11.34 -5.68
CA ALA A 307 -13.68 -10.42 -6.70
C ALA A 307 -12.63 -11.05 -7.66
N GLY A 308 -12.06 -12.19 -7.26
CA GLY A 308 -11.09 -13.01 -7.98
C GLY A 308 -11.41 -13.50 -9.39
N MET A 309 -12.58 -13.25 -10.01
CA MET A 309 -12.81 -13.63 -11.42
C MET A 309 -13.12 -12.49 -12.40
N VAL A 310 -13.35 -11.26 -11.94
CA VAL A 310 -13.60 -10.10 -12.82
C VAL A 310 -12.40 -9.15 -12.90
N LEU A 311 -11.31 -9.46 -12.19
CA LEU A 311 -10.08 -8.66 -12.19
C LEU A 311 -9.31 -8.72 -13.53
N THR A 312 -9.47 -9.78 -14.32
CA THR A 312 -8.61 -10.07 -15.49
C THR A 312 -8.87 -9.21 -16.73
N ALA A 313 -10.00 -8.50 -16.83
CA ALA A 313 -10.36 -7.78 -18.06
C ALA A 313 -10.28 -6.24 -17.98
N ARG A 314 -10.10 -5.64 -16.79
CA ARG A 314 -10.39 -4.21 -16.58
C ARG A 314 -9.27 -3.33 -16.01
N PHE A 315 -8.09 -3.89 -15.70
CA PHE A 315 -6.92 -3.10 -15.27
C PHE A 315 -5.83 -3.06 -16.34
N ARG A 316 -6.13 -2.47 -17.50
CA ARG A 316 -5.17 -2.36 -18.62
C ARG A 316 -3.92 -1.52 -18.32
N PHE A 317 -3.92 -0.75 -17.24
CA PHE A 317 -2.80 0.09 -16.81
C PHE A 317 -2.05 -0.49 -15.59
N LEU A 318 -2.54 -1.60 -15.02
CA LEU A 318 -1.84 -2.43 -14.02
C LEU A 318 -1.42 -3.83 -14.42
N ARG A 319 -1.95 -4.35 -15.53
CA ARG A 319 -0.96 -4.71 -16.53
C ARG A 319 -0.23 -3.40 -16.75
N ALA A 320 1.03 -3.26 -16.33
CA ALA A 320 1.87 -2.22 -16.88
C ALA A 320 1.42 -2.06 -18.35
N GLY A 321 0.93 -0.88 -18.75
CA GLY A 321 0.83 -0.61 -20.18
C GLY A 321 2.15 -1.10 -20.74
N PRO A 322 2.14 -2.01 -21.73
CA PRO A 322 3.28 -2.86 -21.99
C PRO A 322 4.56 -2.04 -21.97
N LEU A 323 5.45 -2.30 -21.00
CA LEU A 323 6.87 -1.98 -21.19
C LEU A 323 7.19 -2.43 -22.60
N PRO A 324 7.50 -1.52 -23.55
CA PRO A 324 7.32 -1.56 -25.00
C PRO A 324 6.86 -2.82 -25.77
N ALA A 325 6.19 -3.80 -25.17
CA ALA A 325 6.17 -5.21 -25.56
C ALA A 325 4.83 -5.66 -26.15
N HIS A 326 3.76 -4.85 -26.07
CA HIS A 326 2.42 -5.27 -26.50
C HIS A 326 1.60 -4.20 -27.24
N SER A 327 2.24 -3.26 -27.94
CA SER A 327 1.59 -2.78 -29.16
C SER A 327 1.59 -3.95 -30.15
N ALA A 328 0.60 -4.04 -31.04
CA ALA A 328 0.57 -5.09 -32.07
C ALA A 328 1.83 -5.06 -33.00
N GLY A 329 2.63 -3.98 -32.96
CA GLY A 329 3.95 -3.89 -33.58
C GLY A 329 5.13 -4.39 -32.75
N SER A 330 4.93 -4.74 -31.48
CA SER A 330 5.99 -5.23 -30.59
C SER A 330 6.22 -6.75 -30.64
N TYR A 331 5.27 -7.49 -31.21
CA TYR A 331 5.45 -8.90 -31.54
C TYR A 331 6.64 -9.15 -32.50
N SER A 332 7.07 -8.14 -33.28
CA SER A 332 8.30 -8.26 -34.08
C SER A 332 9.56 -7.88 -33.29
N VAL A 333 9.47 -6.92 -32.37
CA VAL A 333 10.59 -6.42 -31.56
C VAL A 333 11.01 -7.46 -30.51
N ALA A 334 10.08 -8.11 -29.82
CA ALA A 334 10.38 -9.16 -28.84
C ALA A 334 11.14 -10.37 -29.43
N ARG A 335 11.04 -10.57 -30.76
CA ARG A 335 11.72 -11.65 -31.48
C ARG A 335 13.21 -11.35 -31.70
N GLU A 336 13.58 -10.10 -31.93
CA GLU A 336 14.97 -9.65 -32.15
C GLU A 336 15.78 -9.52 -30.85
N PHE A 337 15.12 -9.37 -29.70
CA PHE A 337 15.77 -9.20 -28.40
C PHE A 337 15.81 -10.48 -27.53
N ARG A 338 15.44 -11.65 -28.05
CA ARG A 338 15.59 -12.93 -27.29
C ARG A 338 17.02 -13.19 -26.81
N PRO A 339 18.07 -13.00 -27.64
CA PRO A 339 19.45 -13.16 -27.17
C PRO A 339 19.80 -12.22 -26.02
N LEU A 340 19.32 -10.97 -26.08
CA LEU A 340 19.53 -9.97 -25.03
C LEU A 340 18.76 -10.33 -23.74
N ARG A 341 17.53 -10.84 -23.87
CA ARG A 341 16.75 -11.36 -22.73
C ARG A 341 17.48 -12.52 -22.07
N ASP A 342 17.92 -13.51 -22.85
CA ASP A 342 18.60 -14.69 -22.32
C ASP A 342 20.00 -14.33 -21.76
N GLU A 343 20.63 -13.26 -22.26
CA GLU A 343 21.84 -12.67 -21.69
C GLU A 343 21.57 -11.94 -20.37
N LEU A 344 20.51 -11.13 -20.28
CA LEU A 344 20.06 -10.53 -19.02
C LEU A 344 19.74 -11.61 -17.99
N TYR A 345 19.11 -12.71 -18.42
CA TYR A 345 18.76 -13.83 -17.54
C TYR A 345 20.00 -14.52 -17.01
N ARG A 346 20.96 -14.83 -17.89
CA ARG A 346 22.27 -15.36 -17.48
C ARG A 346 23.02 -14.41 -16.55
N HIS A 347 22.90 -13.10 -16.77
CA HIS A 347 23.50 -12.10 -15.89
C HIS A 347 22.85 -12.10 -14.52
N GLU A 348 21.51 -12.15 -14.44
CA GLU A 348 20.78 -12.23 -13.17
C GLU A 348 21.06 -13.51 -12.40
N ASP A 349 21.12 -14.66 -13.08
CA ASP A 349 21.50 -15.94 -12.47
C ASP A 349 22.96 -15.93 -11.96
N ALA A 350 23.80 -15.05 -12.52
CA ALA A 350 25.17 -14.83 -12.08
C ALA A 350 25.30 -13.75 -10.99
N LEU A 351 24.23 -13.02 -10.66
CA LEU A 351 24.25 -12.07 -9.56
C LEU A 351 24.38 -12.82 -8.21
N PRO A 352 25.07 -12.23 -7.22
CA PRO A 352 25.08 -12.78 -5.88
C PRO A 352 23.66 -13.00 -5.36
N GLN A 353 23.43 -14.13 -4.67
CA GLN A 353 22.15 -14.35 -4.01
C GLN A 353 21.88 -13.23 -3.01
N LEU A 354 20.65 -12.72 -3.04
CA LEU A 354 20.14 -11.81 -2.02
C LEU A 354 20.11 -12.55 -0.70
N VAL A 355 21.06 -12.24 0.18
CA VAL A 355 21.06 -12.71 1.55
C VAL A 355 19.98 -11.92 2.28
N TYR A 356 18.95 -12.63 2.74
CA TYR A 356 17.96 -12.04 3.62
C TYR A 356 18.57 -11.86 5.02
N GLU A 357 19.02 -10.65 5.33
CA GLU A 357 19.67 -10.32 6.61
C GLU A 357 18.69 -10.21 7.79
N GLY A 358 17.41 -10.50 7.56
CA GLY A 358 16.37 -10.63 8.58
C GLY A 358 15.24 -9.63 8.42
N ASP A 359 14.21 -9.78 9.26
CA ASP A 359 13.09 -8.82 9.39
C ASP A 359 13.50 -7.54 10.12
N GLY A 360 14.78 -7.15 10.01
CA GLY A 360 15.29 -5.93 10.61
C GLY A 360 14.43 -4.74 10.23
N ASN A 361 14.50 -3.67 11.03
CA ASN A 361 13.80 -2.41 10.77
C ASN A 361 14.25 -1.70 9.48
N ASP A 362 15.04 -2.36 8.63
CA ASP A 362 15.47 -1.85 7.36
C ASP A 362 14.33 -1.93 6.34
N ASP A 363 13.61 -0.81 6.24
CA ASP A 363 12.59 -0.63 5.22
C ASP A 363 13.19 -0.73 3.79
N ALA A 364 14.50 -0.56 3.60
CA ALA A 364 15.17 -0.65 2.30
C ALA A 364 15.43 -2.08 1.82
N ALA A 365 15.34 -3.08 2.70
CA ALA A 365 15.51 -4.48 2.33
C ALA A 365 14.27 -5.03 1.59
N PRO A 366 14.46 -5.94 0.60
CA PRO A 366 13.36 -6.60 -0.06
C PRO A 366 12.49 -7.38 0.94
N PRO A 367 11.17 -7.50 0.68
CA PRO A 367 10.30 -8.32 1.51
C PRO A 367 10.70 -9.79 1.42
N PHE A 368 10.59 -10.53 2.53
CA PHE A 368 11.02 -11.94 2.56
C PHE A 368 10.29 -12.77 1.50
N ALA A 369 8.98 -12.54 1.29
CA ALA A 369 8.22 -13.24 0.26
C ALA A 369 8.79 -13.11 -1.16
N TRP A 370 9.41 -11.96 -1.46
CA TRP A 370 10.06 -11.74 -2.76
C TRP A 370 11.34 -12.56 -2.87
N VAL A 371 12.21 -12.47 -1.86
CA VAL A 371 13.46 -13.23 -1.80
C VAL A 371 13.19 -14.73 -1.83
N ASP A 372 12.26 -15.20 -0.99
CA ASP A 372 11.86 -16.60 -0.91
C ASP A 372 11.19 -17.09 -2.20
N GLY A 373 10.30 -16.30 -2.79
CA GLY A 373 9.63 -16.63 -4.05
C GLY A 373 10.61 -16.84 -5.20
N HIS A 374 11.69 -16.06 -5.24
CA HIS A 374 12.77 -16.17 -6.23
C HIS A 374 13.92 -17.09 -5.80
N GLY A 375 13.82 -17.79 -4.67
CA GLY A 375 14.87 -18.69 -4.20
C GLY A 375 16.20 -17.99 -3.89
N GLY A 376 16.15 -16.71 -3.49
CA GLY A 376 17.32 -15.88 -3.20
C GLY A 376 17.91 -15.17 -4.42
N LEU A 377 17.37 -15.32 -5.63
CA LEU A 377 17.88 -14.62 -6.81
C LEU A 377 17.58 -13.11 -6.75
N ASP A 378 18.55 -12.28 -7.13
CA ASP A 378 18.35 -10.82 -7.31
C ASP A 378 17.58 -10.53 -8.60
N CYS A 379 16.32 -10.96 -8.61
CA CYS A 379 15.44 -10.86 -9.77
C CYS A 379 15.21 -9.39 -10.13
N GLN A 380 15.63 -9.00 -11.35
CA GLN A 380 15.36 -7.65 -11.86
C GLN A 380 13.98 -7.51 -12.54
N ARG A 381 13.17 -8.57 -12.49
CA ARG A 381 11.93 -8.74 -13.24
C ARG A 381 10.73 -8.44 -12.33
N TRP A 382 9.63 -8.01 -12.91
CA TRP A 382 8.41 -7.65 -12.17
C TRP A 382 7.16 -7.75 -13.05
N GLY A 383 5.98 -7.70 -12.44
CA GLY A 383 4.72 -7.67 -13.18
C GLY A 383 4.49 -8.92 -14.03
N ASP A 384 4.15 -8.73 -15.30
CA ASP A 384 3.92 -9.84 -16.23
C ASP A 384 5.21 -10.56 -16.67
N GLN A 385 6.40 -9.99 -16.42
CA GLN A 385 7.67 -10.64 -16.77
C GLN A 385 7.89 -11.89 -15.92
N VAL A 386 7.63 -11.79 -14.61
CA VAL A 386 7.68 -12.91 -13.67
C VAL A 386 6.82 -14.09 -14.16
N ARG A 387 5.63 -13.81 -14.71
CA ARG A 387 4.75 -14.86 -15.28
C ARG A 387 5.37 -15.60 -16.46
N ARG A 388 6.07 -14.88 -17.34
CA ARG A 388 6.61 -15.45 -18.59
C ARG A 388 7.74 -16.42 -18.35
N GLU A 389 8.42 -16.32 -17.21
CA GLU A 389 9.50 -17.22 -16.83
C GLU A 389 8.97 -18.56 -16.36
N VAL A 390 7.96 -18.52 -15.51
CA VAL A 390 7.30 -19.74 -15.03
C VAL A 390 6.65 -20.46 -16.22
N VAL A 391 6.23 -19.75 -17.28
CA VAL A 391 5.62 -20.38 -18.46
C VAL A 391 6.44 -20.10 -19.73
N PRO A 392 7.44 -20.94 -20.05
CA PRO A 392 8.06 -20.94 -21.37
C PRO A 392 7.01 -21.29 -22.45
N GLY A 393 6.87 -20.44 -23.47
CA GLY A 393 6.19 -20.81 -24.72
C GLY A 393 4.84 -20.16 -25.04
N GLU A 394 4.50 -18.96 -24.55
CA GLU A 394 3.27 -18.26 -24.98
C GLU A 394 3.29 -17.79 -26.46
N GLU A 395 4.43 -17.77 -27.17
CA GLU A 395 4.55 -17.07 -28.45
C GLU A 395 5.04 -17.94 -29.62
N GLY A 396 4.08 -18.50 -30.37
CA GLY A 396 4.15 -18.65 -31.83
C GLY A 396 5.03 -19.77 -32.43
N GLN A 397 5.61 -20.65 -31.63
CA GLN A 397 6.28 -21.87 -32.13
C GLN A 397 5.68 -23.11 -31.47
N GLU A 398 5.15 -24.02 -32.30
CA GLU A 398 4.81 -25.41 -31.96
C GLU A 398 6.07 -26.26 -31.72
N GLU A 399 7.09 -25.71 -31.04
CA GLU A 399 8.25 -26.50 -30.67
C GLU A 399 7.89 -27.38 -29.46
N GLU A 400 8.20 -28.68 -29.59
CA GLU A 400 8.06 -29.70 -28.55
C GLU A 400 8.69 -29.21 -27.24
N GLY A 401 7.85 -28.91 -26.24
CA GLY A 401 8.27 -28.35 -24.96
C GLY A 401 7.49 -27.11 -24.50
N THR A 402 6.50 -26.63 -25.26
CA THR A 402 5.64 -25.51 -24.83
C THR A 402 4.80 -25.88 -23.61
N SER A 403 4.75 -24.97 -22.63
CA SER A 403 3.86 -25.12 -21.47
C SER A 403 2.42 -25.31 -21.94
N THR A 404 1.69 -26.21 -21.31
CA THR A 404 0.30 -26.48 -21.67
C THR A 404 -0.60 -25.28 -21.31
N ALA A 405 -1.79 -25.21 -21.92
CA ALA A 405 -2.78 -24.20 -21.51
C ALA A 405 -3.16 -24.32 -20.03
N ARG A 406 -3.11 -25.53 -19.48
CA ARG A 406 -3.42 -25.81 -18.07
C ARG A 406 -2.34 -25.25 -17.14
N GLN A 407 -1.07 -25.47 -17.47
CA GLN A 407 0.07 -24.88 -16.76
C GLN A 407 0.00 -23.35 -16.77
N ARG A 408 -0.29 -22.74 -17.92
CA ARG A 408 -0.48 -21.28 -18.03
C ARG A 408 -1.54 -20.73 -17.10
N ILE A 409 -2.70 -21.40 -17.07
CA ILE A 409 -3.82 -21.01 -16.20
C ILE A 409 -3.41 -21.18 -14.73
N TRP A 410 -2.74 -22.27 -14.39
CA TRP A 410 -2.28 -22.53 -13.03
C TRP A 410 -1.33 -21.45 -12.53
N VAL A 411 -0.29 -21.10 -13.31
CA VAL A 411 0.67 -20.04 -12.93
C VAL A 411 -0.05 -18.73 -12.72
N ARG A 412 -0.88 -18.33 -13.69
CA ARG A 412 -1.64 -17.08 -13.62
C ARG A 412 -2.49 -17.02 -12.36
N VAL A 413 -3.28 -18.06 -12.08
CA VAL A 413 -4.16 -18.10 -10.90
C VAL A 413 -3.37 -18.03 -9.61
N ASN A 414 -2.24 -18.74 -9.50
CA ASN A 414 -1.44 -18.74 -8.28
C ASN A 414 -0.69 -17.41 -8.07
N MET A 415 -0.21 -16.78 -9.15
CA MET A 415 0.42 -15.47 -9.09
C MET A 415 -0.60 -14.38 -8.76
N ASP A 416 -1.77 -14.37 -9.40
CA ASP A 416 -2.85 -13.43 -9.08
C ASP A 416 -3.28 -13.59 -7.61
N ARG A 417 -3.34 -14.83 -7.11
CA ARG A 417 -3.65 -15.11 -5.70
C ARG A 417 -2.53 -14.64 -4.77
N TRP A 418 -1.27 -14.88 -5.09
CA TRP A 418 -0.11 -14.45 -4.28
C TRP A 418 -0.07 -12.92 -4.14
N ARG A 419 -0.29 -12.23 -5.26
CA ARG A 419 -0.45 -10.78 -5.36
C ARG A 419 -1.61 -10.27 -4.51
N TRP A 420 -2.80 -10.81 -4.74
CA TRP A 420 -4.02 -10.44 -4.04
C TRP A 420 -3.90 -10.64 -2.52
N LEU A 421 -3.27 -11.74 -2.10
CA LEU A 421 -3.02 -12.02 -0.69
C LEU A 421 -2.00 -11.07 -0.06
N GLY A 422 -1.24 -10.30 -0.84
CA GLY A 422 -0.33 -9.27 -0.32
C GLY A 422 1.06 -9.77 0.05
N PHE A 423 1.49 -10.92 -0.50
CA PHE A 423 2.78 -11.53 -0.15
C PHE A 423 3.96 -10.54 -0.25
N VAL A 424 3.97 -9.66 -1.25
CA VAL A 424 4.99 -8.63 -1.46
C VAL A 424 5.17 -7.65 -0.28
N PHE A 425 4.26 -7.63 0.68
CA PHE A 425 4.37 -6.78 1.86
C PHE A 425 4.87 -7.54 3.09
N TYR A 426 4.77 -8.87 3.10
CA TYR A 426 4.86 -9.69 4.30
C TYR A 426 6.29 -10.02 4.73
N ASP A 427 6.43 -10.11 6.06
CA ASP A 427 7.65 -10.52 6.72
C ASP A 427 7.85 -12.05 6.68
N ARG A 428 9.03 -12.48 7.10
CA ARG A 428 9.41 -13.90 7.06
C ARG A 428 8.44 -14.77 7.84
N ARG A 429 8.11 -14.36 9.06
CA ARG A 429 7.22 -15.12 9.94
C ARG A 429 5.88 -15.39 9.28
N ARG A 430 5.24 -14.38 8.69
CA ARG A 430 3.91 -14.57 8.06
C ARG A 430 4.01 -15.44 6.82
N VAL A 431 5.04 -15.26 6.00
CA VAL A 431 5.25 -16.07 4.78
C VAL A 431 5.46 -17.54 5.13
N GLU A 432 6.33 -17.85 6.10
CA GLU A 432 6.59 -19.22 6.53
C GLU A 432 5.30 -19.90 7.04
N LEU A 433 4.47 -19.19 7.82
CA LEU A 433 3.17 -19.71 8.26
C LEU A 433 2.24 -20.04 7.10
N LEU A 434 2.16 -19.17 6.08
CA LEU A 434 1.32 -19.39 4.90
C LEU A 434 1.82 -20.59 4.09
N LYS A 435 3.13 -20.75 3.92
CA LYS A 435 3.74 -21.87 3.20
C LYS A 435 3.39 -23.22 3.79
N THR A 436 3.26 -23.34 5.12
CA THR A 436 2.83 -24.59 5.78
C THR A 436 1.45 -25.09 5.31
N ARG A 437 0.62 -24.20 4.74
CA ARG A 437 -0.74 -24.49 4.27
C ARG A 437 -0.92 -24.28 2.77
N MET A 438 0.09 -23.75 2.09
CA MET A 438 0.09 -23.42 0.67
C MET A 438 1.40 -23.90 0.02
N PRO A 439 1.55 -25.22 -0.18
CA PRO A 439 2.80 -25.79 -0.72
C PRO A 439 3.11 -25.31 -2.14
N VAL A 440 2.13 -24.74 -2.86
CA VAL A 440 2.38 -24.07 -4.15
C VAL A 440 3.37 -22.90 -4.06
N TYR A 441 3.57 -22.32 -2.87
CA TYR A 441 4.47 -21.19 -2.64
C TYR A 441 5.76 -21.62 -1.94
N GLU A 442 6.32 -22.77 -2.33
CA GLU A 442 7.64 -23.21 -1.89
C GLU A 442 8.75 -22.20 -2.26
N THR A 443 9.92 -22.32 -1.62
CA THR A 443 11.06 -21.45 -1.93
C THR A 443 11.45 -21.63 -3.40
N GLY A 444 11.56 -20.53 -4.14
CA GLY A 444 11.85 -20.55 -5.57
C GLY A 444 10.65 -20.80 -6.48
N TRP A 445 9.40 -20.80 -5.97
CA TRP A 445 8.24 -21.13 -6.80
C TRP A 445 8.03 -20.19 -8.01
N LEU A 446 8.57 -18.97 -7.98
CA LEU A 446 8.55 -18.02 -9.10
C LEU A 446 9.58 -18.34 -10.19
N THR A 447 10.53 -19.23 -9.92
CA THR A 447 11.59 -19.63 -10.85
C THR A 447 11.52 -21.12 -11.20
N THR A 448 10.72 -21.92 -10.47
CA THR A 448 10.47 -23.33 -10.80
C THR A 448 9.47 -23.47 -11.93
N ALA A 449 9.69 -24.46 -12.81
CA ALA A 449 8.70 -24.85 -13.81
C ALA A 449 7.38 -25.27 -13.14
N PRO A 450 6.23 -24.97 -13.75
CA PRO A 450 4.93 -25.33 -13.22
C PRO A 450 4.79 -26.86 -13.25
N PRO A 451 3.95 -27.42 -12.36
CA PRO A 451 3.72 -28.86 -12.35
C PRO A 451 3.25 -29.35 -13.73
N SER A 452 3.60 -30.57 -14.08
CA SER A 452 3.11 -31.26 -15.27
C SER A 452 1.57 -31.37 -15.27
N ASP A 453 0.97 -31.58 -16.44
CA ASP A 453 -0.50 -31.72 -16.53
C ASP A 453 -1.05 -32.88 -15.69
N GLU A 454 -0.26 -33.95 -15.52
CA GLU A 454 -0.59 -35.10 -14.66
C GLU A 454 -0.57 -34.71 -13.18
N GLU A 455 0.47 -34.02 -12.72
CA GLU A 455 0.54 -33.50 -11.34
C GLU A 455 -0.57 -32.49 -11.05
N LEU A 456 -0.88 -31.61 -12.01
CA LEU A 456 -2.00 -30.68 -11.91
C LEU A 456 -3.32 -31.45 -11.80
N GLN A 457 -3.52 -32.47 -12.63
CA GLN A 457 -4.72 -33.32 -12.57
C GLN A 457 -4.87 -33.99 -11.20
N GLU A 458 -3.79 -34.59 -10.69
CA GLU A 458 -3.77 -35.22 -9.37
C GLU A 458 -4.09 -34.20 -8.26
N PHE A 459 -3.52 -33.00 -8.32
CA PHE A 459 -3.81 -31.92 -7.39
C PHE A 459 -5.30 -31.54 -7.39
N TYR A 460 -5.91 -31.39 -8.57
CA TYR A 460 -7.33 -31.08 -8.69
C TYR A 460 -8.22 -32.21 -8.18
N ASP A 461 -7.84 -33.47 -8.42
CA ASP A 461 -8.60 -34.63 -7.94
C ASP A 461 -8.52 -34.74 -6.42
N LYS A 462 -7.35 -34.54 -5.82
CA LYS A 462 -7.18 -34.45 -4.35
C LYS A 462 -8.02 -33.32 -3.76
N ALA A 463 -7.96 -32.12 -4.36
CA ALA A 463 -8.76 -30.98 -3.91
C ALA A 463 -10.27 -31.24 -4.02
N ARG A 464 -10.71 -31.93 -5.07
CA ARG A 464 -12.12 -32.31 -5.27
C ARG A 464 -12.59 -33.33 -4.24
N LEU A 465 -11.73 -34.28 -3.86
CA LEU A 465 -12.03 -35.29 -2.83
C LEU A 465 -12.05 -34.70 -1.41
N ALA A 466 -11.23 -33.68 -1.15
CA ALA A 466 -11.16 -32.99 0.15
C ALA A 466 -12.36 -32.06 0.41
N GLN A 467 -13.06 -31.60 -0.63
CA GLN A 467 -14.26 -30.78 -0.45
C GLN A 467 -15.39 -31.63 0.15
N PRO A 468 -15.98 -31.23 1.30
CA PRO A 468 -17.11 -31.95 1.86
C PRO A 468 -18.22 -31.98 0.82
N LYS A 469 -18.72 -33.18 0.49
CA LYS A 469 -19.83 -33.34 -0.45
C LYS A 469 -20.93 -32.38 -0.03
N PRO A 470 -21.40 -31.49 -0.92
CA PRO A 470 -22.45 -30.56 -0.56
C PRO A 470 -23.63 -31.41 -0.09
N THR A 471 -23.93 -31.33 1.22
CA THR A 471 -25.08 -32.01 1.80
C THR A 471 -26.27 -31.48 1.05
N ARG A 472 -26.82 -32.29 0.13
CA ARG A 472 -28.02 -31.94 -0.62
C ARG A 472 -29.04 -31.52 0.43
N PRO A 473 -29.55 -30.27 0.40
CA PRO A 473 -30.57 -29.86 1.35
C PRO A 473 -31.69 -30.88 1.22
N SER A 474 -31.96 -31.59 2.33
CA SER A 474 -32.94 -32.66 2.38
C SER A 474 -34.25 -32.12 1.83
N ARG A 475 -34.66 -32.59 0.65
CA ARG A 475 -35.83 -32.10 -0.09
C ARG A 475 -37.15 -32.53 0.57
N ARG A 476 -37.14 -32.88 1.86
CA ARG A 476 -38.15 -33.72 2.52
C ARG A 476 -39.04 -33.00 3.55
N ALA A 477 -39.17 -31.66 3.49
CA ALA A 477 -39.94 -30.92 4.51
C ALA A 477 -41.10 -30.04 4.00
N ASN A 478 -41.52 -30.11 2.73
CA ASN A 478 -42.65 -29.29 2.23
C ASN A 478 -43.92 -30.08 1.88
N ALA A 479 -44.07 -31.31 2.37
CA ALA A 479 -45.26 -32.13 2.13
C ALA A 479 -46.11 -32.33 3.40
N THR A 480 -46.43 -31.28 4.15
CA THR A 480 -47.51 -31.31 5.16
C THR A 480 -47.91 -29.90 5.58
N ARG A 481 -48.80 -29.27 4.80
CA ARG A 481 -49.77 -28.27 5.30
C ARG A 481 -50.89 -28.10 4.27
N GLY A 482 -51.80 -29.07 4.31
CA GLY A 482 -53.10 -29.02 3.67
C GLY A 482 -54.03 -29.81 4.60
N GLY A 483 -54.55 -29.10 5.61
CA GLY A 483 -55.56 -29.54 6.55
C GLY A 483 -56.47 -28.35 6.80
#